data_AF-A0AAE0VH32-F1
#
_entry.id   AF-A0AAE0VH32-F1
#
_cell.length_a   1.000
_cell.length_b   1.000
_cell.length_c   1.000
_cell.angle_alpha   90.00
_cell.angle_beta   90.00
_cell.angle_gamma   90.00
#
_symmetry.space_group_name_H-M   'P 1'
#
loop_
_entity.id
_entity.type
_entity.pdbx_description
1 polymer ?
#
loop_
_entity_poly.entity_id
_entity_poly.type
_entity_poly.pdbx_seq_one_letter_code
_entity_poly.pdbx_strand_id
1 'polypeptide(L)'
;MTMTSEEDTLLIVTADHSHVFTIAGYPNRGNDILGLAMPSAPENTPIDKLPYTTLGYANGPSYSFAGRKNLTKVNTTTVDFKQESGIPMQYETHGGEDVAVYSRGPMSHLLTGAKEQNYIAFVMAHSACVGDIGISCSEGRQHYKTKYAKLFNTHISVTDYAFMCRKGSSVYGNRSQSCDISSVVSIS
;
A
#
# COMPACT_ATOMS: atom_id res chain seq x y z
N MET A 1 14.55 9.97 21.45
CA MET A 1 13.64 8.95 22.02
C MET A 1 12.66 8.57 20.93
N THR A 2 12.53 7.28 20.66
CA THR A 2 11.56 6.74 19.69
C THR A 2 10.26 6.46 20.43
N MET A 3 9.13 6.98 19.95
CA MET A 3 7.81 6.82 20.60
C MET A 3 7.22 5.41 20.46
N THR A 4 7.76 4.59 19.54
CA THR A 4 7.29 3.23 19.23
C THR A 4 8.48 2.27 19.05
N SER A 5 8.22 0.97 19.24
CA SER A 5 9.18 -0.12 19.02
C SER A 5 8.64 -1.13 18.00
N GLU A 6 9.50 -1.68 17.15
CA GLU A 6 9.11 -2.75 16.24
C GLU A 6 8.78 -4.07 16.94
N GLU A 7 9.20 -4.23 18.19
CA GLU A 7 8.98 -5.47 18.95
C GLU A 7 7.52 -5.61 19.40
N ASP A 8 6.81 -4.49 19.59
CA ASP A 8 5.46 -4.46 20.16
C ASP A 8 4.46 -3.61 19.37
N THR A 9 4.91 -2.83 18.38
CA THR A 9 4.06 -1.92 17.61
C THR A 9 4.04 -2.32 16.14
N LEU A 10 2.86 -2.69 15.64
CA LEU A 10 2.62 -2.83 14.20
C LEU A 10 2.29 -1.45 13.60
N LEU A 11 3.15 -0.97 12.72
CA LEU A 11 2.95 0.24 11.92
C LEU A 11 2.55 -0.16 10.51
N ILE A 12 1.43 0.38 10.01
CA ILE A 12 0.96 0.21 8.63
C ILE A 12 0.77 1.59 8.02
N VAL A 13 1.26 1.77 6.78
CA VAL A 13 1.02 2.95 5.95
C VAL A 13 0.35 2.47 4.67
N THR A 14 -0.82 3.02 4.36
CA THR A 14 -1.60 2.75 3.15
C THR A 14 -2.38 4.01 2.77
N ALA A 15 -2.97 4.00 1.58
CA ALA A 15 -4.05 4.92 1.22
C ALA A 15 -5.40 4.18 1.23
N ASP A 16 -6.48 4.94 1.26
CA ASP A 16 -7.85 4.47 1.05
C ASP A 16 -8.16 4.32 -0.45
N HIS A 17 -7.64 5.22 -1.28
CA HIS A 17 -7.66 5.15 -2.75
C HIS A 17 -6.53 5.99 -3.36
N SER A 18 -6.40 5.94 -4.70
CA SER A 18 -5.49 6.82 -5.45
C SER A 18 -6.25 7.99 -6.08
N HIS A 19 -5.62 8.66 -7.05
CA HIS A 19 -6.12 9.78 -7.84
C HIS A 19 -5.75 9.59 -9.31
N VAL A 20 -6.42 10.25 -10.25
CA VAL A 20 -6.05 10.21 -11.69
C VAL A 20 -4.83 11.09 -12.00
N PHE A 21 -3.90 11.10 -11.06
CA PHE A 21 -2.63 11.80 -11.06
C PHE A 21 -1.59 11.01 -11.84
N THR A 22 -0.75 11.71 -12.59
CA THR A 22 0.31 11.11 -13.40
C THR A 22 1.61 11.87 -13.23
N ILE A 23 2.71 11.11 -13.20
CA ILE A 23 4.08 11.61 -13.32
C ILE A 23 4.56 11.20 -14.70
N ALA A 24 4.64 12.17 -15.62
CA ALA A 24 4.82 11.93 -17.04
C ALA A 24 6.11 12.58 -17.58
N GLY A 25 6.43 12.23 -18.82
CA GLY A 25 7.57 12.75 -19.56
C GLY A 25 8.89 12.07 -19.20
N TYR A 26 9.98 12.69 -19.65
CA TYR A 26 11.35 12.21 -19.43
C TYR A 26 12.23 13.32 -18.82
N PRO A 27 11.82 13.93 -17.68
CA PRO A 27 12.60 14.99 -17.06
C PRO A 27 13.97 14.47 -16.61
N ASN A 28 14.98 15.33 -16.67
CA ASN A 28 16.30 15.00 -16.15
C ASN A 28 16.26 14.79 -14.62
N ARG A 29 17.13 13.92 -14.11
CA ARG A 29 17.30 13.75 -12.65
C ARG A 29 17.63 15.08 -12.00
N GLY A 30 16.89 15.44 -10.94
CA GLY A 30 17.04 16.72 -10.23
C GLY A 30 16.16 17.84 -10.79
N ASN A 31 15.37 17.60 -11.84
CA ASN A 31 14.30 18.50 -12.23
C ASN A 31 13.29 18.67 -11.08
N ASP A 32 12.79 19.88 -10.89
CA ASP A 32 11.71 20.13 -9.93
C ASP A 32 10.48 19.32 -10.34
N ILE A 33 9.91 18.56 -9.40
CA ILE A 33 8.73 17.74 -9.65
C ILE A 33 7.52 18.61 -10.06
N LEU A 34 7.44 19.84 -9.55
CA LEU A 34 6.38 20.81 -9.91
C LEU A 34 6.73 21.60 -11.18
N GLY A 35 7.93 21.42 -11.71
CA GLY A 35 8.46 22.15 -12.84
C GLY A 35 7.94 21.67 -14.20
N LEU A 36 8.39 22.38 -15.24
CA LEU A 36 8.22 21.94 -16.61
C LEU A 36 9.05 20.68 -16.85
N ALA A 37 8.48 19.74 -17.59
CA ALA A 37 9.19 18.58 -18.09
C ALA A 37 10.19 19.05 -19.15
N MET A 38 11.47 19.17 -18.76
CA MET A 38 12.56 19.52 -19.67
C MET A 38 12.88 18.29 -20.54
N PRO A 39 12.60 18.31 -21.85
CA PRO A 39 12.86 17.15 -22.70
C PRO A 39 14.36 16.84 -22.69
N SER A 40 14.71 15.62 -22.32
CA SER A 40 16.09 15.12 -22.36
C SER A 40 16.61 14.91 -23.79
N ALA A 41 15.70 14.82 -24.77
CA ALA A 41 16.01 14.62 -26.18
C ALA A 41 14.92 15.25 -27.09
N PRO A 42 15.24 15.61 -28.36
CA PRO A 42 14.29 16.27 -29.27
C PRO A 42 12.98 15.49 -29.49
N GLU A 43 13.04 14.16 -29.54
CA GLU A 43 11.90 13.26 -29.69
C GLU A 43 10.90 13.33 -28.52
N ASN A 44 11.32 13.82 -27.36
CA ASN A 44 10.48 14.02 -26.18
C ASN A 44 9.79 15.40 -26.18
N THR A 45 10.03 16.22 -27.22
CA THR A 45 9.38 17.51 -27.39
C THR A 45 7.95 17.30 -27.91
N PRO A 46 6.93 17.91 -27.28
CA PRO A 46 5.57 17.85 -27.78
C PRO A 46 5.44 18.36 -29.22
N ILE A 47 4.53 17.76 -29.99
CA ILE A 47 4.30 18.09 -31.41
C ILE A 47 3.90 19.56 -31.59
N ASP A 48 3.12 20.11 -30.65
CA ASP A 48 2.70 21.52 -30.63
C ASP A 48 3.80 22.47 -30.14
N LYS A 49 4.96 21.94 -29.73
CA LYS A 49 6.12 22.67 -29.19
C LYS A 49 5.81 23.49 -27.94
N LEU A 50 4.70 23.19 -27.24
CA LEU A 50 4.35 23.82 -25.98
C LEU A 50 4.93 23.04 -24.80
N PRO A 51 5.46 23.71 -23.77
CA PRO A 51 5.92 23.02 -22.57
C PRO A 51 4.74 22.39 -21.81
N TYR A 52 5.03 21.35 -21.03
CA TYR A 52 4.10 20.71 -20.10
C TYR A 52 4.81 20.49 -18.76
N THR A 53 4.05 20.32 -17.69
CA THR A 53 4.59 19.97 -16.36
C THR A 53 4.90 18.48 -16.26
N THR A 54 5.85 18.10 -15.40
CA THR A 54 6.09 16.69 -15.07
C THR A 54 4.86 16.02 -14.47
N LEU A 55 4.07 16.78 -13.72
CA LEU A 55 2.81 16.31 -13.13
C LEU A 55 1.62 16.69 -14.01
N GLY A 56 0.62 15.81 -14.10
CA GLY A 56 -0.63 16.07 -14.79
C GLY A 56 -1.77 15.22 -14.25
N TYR A 57 -3.00 15.56 -14.63
CA TYR A 57 -4.19 14.80 -14.25
C TYR A 57 -5.00 14.37 -15.47
N ALA A 58 -5.68 13.22 -15.40
CA ALA A 58 -6.56 12.82 -16.49
C ALA A 58 -7.79 13.72 -16.61
N ASN A 59 -8.34 14.16 -15.48
CA ASN A 59 -9.49 15.07 -15.40
C ASN A 59 -9.30 16.11 -14.30
N GLY A 60 -10.14 17.16 -14.30
CA GLY A 60 -10.13 18.17 -13.25
C GLY A 60 -10.44 19.58 -13.71
N PRO A 61 -10.29 20.56 -12.78
CA PRO A 61 -10.74 21.94 -12.98
C PRO A 61 -9.79 22.81 -13.81
N SER A 62 -8.62 22.31 -14.18
CA SER A 62 -7.59 23.07 -14.91
C SER A 62 -7.71 22.95 -16.43
N TYR A 63 -8.65 22.14 -16.92
CA TYR A 63 -8.92 21.96 -18.34
C TYR A 63 -9.14 23.31 -19.04
N SER A 64 -8.61 23.43 -20.26
CA SER A 64 -8.68 24.64 -21.06
C SER A 64 -9.42 24.37 -22.37
N PHE A 65 -10.60 24.97 -22.53
CA PHE A 65 -11.36 24.92 -23.79
C PHE A 65 -10.64 25.62 -24.96
N ALA A 66 -9.65 26.48 -24.68
CA ALA A 66 -8.81 27.12 -25.68
C ALA A 66 -7.63 26.24 -26.14
N GLY A 67 -7.53 24.99 -25.65
CA GLY A 67 -6.38 24.12 -25.86
C GLY A 67 -5.26 24.31 -24.84
N ARG A 68 -4.12 23.64 -25.07
CA ARG A 68 -2.94 23.65 -24.18
C ARG A 68 -2.36 25.05 -24.02
N LYS A 69 -1.92 25.37 -22.80
CA LYS A 69 -1.37 26.69 -22.47
C LYS A 69 0.14 26.70 -22.64
N ASN A 70 0.70 27.82 -23.09
CA ASN A 70 2.15 28.00 -23.08
C ASN A 70 2.63 28.38 -21.66
N LEU A 71 3.25 27.42 -20.97
CA LEU A 71 3.71 27.57 -19.59
C LEU A 71 5.12 28.18 -19.45
N THR A 72 5.79 28.59 -20.54
CA THR A 72 7.21 29.05 -20.51
C THR A 72 7.47 30.20 -19.53
N LYS A 73 6.50 31.09 -19.33
CA LYS A 73 6.59 32.24 -18.40
C LYS A 73 5.66 32.10 -17.19
N VAL A 74 5.11 30.91 -16.98
CA VAL A 74 4.22 30.61 -15.86
C VAL A 74 5.05 29.96 -14.77
N ASN A 75 4.97 30.49 -13.55
CA ASN A 75 5.56 29.80 -12.41
C ASN A 75 4.64 28.66 -11.98
N THR A 76 5.02 27.42 -12.27
CA THR A 76 4.23 26.23 -11.98
C THR A 76 4.39 25.70 -10.54
N THR A 77 5.29 26.32 -9.75
CA THR A 77 5.58 25.91 -8.36
C THR A 77 4.76 26.68 -7.33
N THR A 78 3.87 27.58 -7.76
CA THR A 78 3.00 28.30 -6.83
C THR A 78 1.98 27.34 -6.21
N VAL A 79 1.61 27.62 -4.96
CA VAL A 79 0.70 26.76 -4.17
C VAL A 79 -0.70 26.62 -4.77
N ASP A 80 -1.09 27.56 -5.62
CA ASP A 80 -2.38 27.64 -6.29
C ASP A 80 -2.34 27.19 -7.75
N PHE A 81 -1.16 26.81 -8.27
CA PHE A 81 -1.03 26.31 -9.63
C PHE A 81 -1.74 24.95 -9.76
N LYS A 82 -2.66 24.86 -10.73
CA LYS A 82 -3.36 23.62 -11.07
C LYS A 82 -2.74 23.03 -12.34
N GLN A 83 -2.12 21.86 -12.21
CA GLN A 83 -1.52 21.13 -13.34
C GLN A 83 -2.58 20.83 -14.40
N GLU A 84 -2.17 20.78 -15.68
CA GLU A 84 -3.09 20.57 -16.80
C GLU A 84 -3.86 19.24 -16.67
N SER A 85 -5.14 19.28 -17.06
CA SER A 85 -6.02 18.11 -17.08
C SER A 85 -6.65 17.89 -18.46
N GLY A 86 -6.93 16.64 -18.81
CA GLY A 86 -7.47 16.25 -20.14
C GLY A 86 -8.99 16.31 -20.28
N ILE A 87 -9.75 16.16 -19.19
CA ILE A 87 -11.23 16.17 -19.20
C ILE A 87 -11.73 17.24 -18.22
N PRO A 88 -12.62 18.17 -18.64
CA PRO A 88 -13.11 19.23 -17.77
C PRO A 88 -14.03 18.68 -16.67
N MET A 89 -13.64 18.88 -15.41
CA MET A 89 -14.45 18.55 -14.24
C MET A 89 -14.32 19.63 -13.17
N GLN A 90 -15.32 19.80 -12.31
CA GLN A 90 -15.22 20.78 -11.20
C GLN A 90 -14.19 20.34 -10.15
N TYR A 91 -14.07 19.03 -9.95
CA TYR A 91 -13.12 18.38 -9.07
C TYR A 91 -12.47 17.24 -9.84
N GLU A 92 -11.21 16.96 -9.53
CA GLU A 92 -10.56 15.76 -10.02
C GLU A 92 -11.12 14.51 -9.31
N THR A 93 -11.05 13.35 -9.96
CA THR A 93 -11.62 12.09 -9.45
C THR A 93 -10.58 11.17 -8.83
N HIS A 94 -11.02 10.30 -7.92
CA HIS A 94 -10.18 9.21 -7.42
C HIS A 94 -9.69 8.27 -8.54
N GLY A 95 -8.55 7.65 -8.30
CA GLY A 95 -7.96 6.57 -9.09
C GLY A 95 -8.42 5.20 -8.56
N GLY A 96 -8.62 4.25 -9.48
CA GLY A 96 -9.10 2.90 -9.17
C GLY A 96 -8.00 1.82 -9.21
N GLU A 97 -6.75 2.22 -9.35
CA GLU A 97 -5.60 1.33 -9.30
C GLU A 97 -5.22 0.95 -7.87
N ASP A 98 -4.53 -0.19 -7.73
CA ASP A 98 -4.06 -0.68 -6.43
C ASP A 98 -3.14 0.34 -5.73
N VAL A 99 -3.33 0.49 -4.42
CA VAL A 99 -2.49 1.33 -3.56
C VAL A 99 -1.48 0.49 -2.77
N ALA A 100 -0.32 1.08 -2.49
CA ALA A 100 0.72 0.40 -1.73
C ALA A 100 0.37 0.27 -0.25
N VAL A 101 0.75 -0.86 0.34
CA VAL A 101 0.72 -1.10 1.79
C VAL A 101 2.16 -1.32 2.26
N TYR A 102 2.64 -0.46 3.16
CA TYR A 102 3.91 -0.64 3.85
C TYR A 102 3.64 -1.04 5.30
N SER A 103 4.42 -2.00 5.82
CA SER A 103 4.24 -2.48 7.18
C SER A 103 5.57 -2.76 7.88
N ARG A 104 5.58 -2.59 9.21
CA ARG A 104 6.73 -2.85 10.08
C ARG A 104 6.26 -3.25 11.48
N GLY A 105 6.95 -4.17 12.13
CA GLY A 105 6.62 -4.66 13.46
C GLY A 105 5.93 -6.04 13.48
N PRO A 106 5.24 -6.42 14.57
CA PRO A 106 4.71 -7.77 14.75
C PRO A 106 3.74 -8.14 13.63
N MET A 107 3.92 -9.35 13.06
CA MET A 107 3.09 -9.90 11.99
C MET A 107 3.07 -9.10 10.66
N SER A 108 3.98 -8.14 10.47
CA SER A 108 4.07 -7.35 9.22
C SER A 108 4.23 -8.22 7.96
N HIS A 109 4.89 -9.38 8.09
CA HIS A 109 5.10 -10.36 7.03
C HIS A 109 3.80 -10.95 6.44
N LEU A 110 2.64 -10.75 7.08
CA LEU A 110 1.33 -11.13 6.54
C LEU A 110 0.88 -10.21 5.39
N LEU A 111 1.37 -8.97 5.35
CA LEU A 111 1.05 -7.96 4.34
C LEU A 111 2.02 -8.05 3.16
N THR A 112 1.92 -9.15 2.40
CA THR A 112 2.74 -9.42 1.21
C THR A 112 1.87 -9.80 0.02
N GLY A 113 2.31 -9.47 -1.20
CA GLY A 113 1.55 -9.71 -2.43
C GLY A 113 0.34 -8.77 -2.59
N ALA A 114 -0.57 -9.13 -3.51
CA ALA A 114 -1.83 -8.40 -3.72
C ALA A 114 -2.90 -8.89 -2.73
N LYS A 115 -3.64 -7.95 -2.13
CA LYS A 115 -4.66 -8.20 -1.10
C LYS A 115 -5.84 -7.27 -1.29
N GLU A 116 -7.02 -7.74 -0.90
CA GLU A 116 -8.19 -6.89 -0.70
C GLU A 116 -7.97 -5.89 0.43
N GLN A 117 -8.50 -4.67 0.33
CA GLN A 117 -8.27 -3.61 1.32
C GLN A 117 -8.77 -4.00 2.73
N ASN A 118 -9.88 -4.72 2.83
CA ASN A 118 -10.43 -5.19 4.12
C ASN A 118 -9.48 -6.18 4.85
N TYR A 119 -8.53 -6.80 4.14
CA TYR A 119 -7.50 -7.66 4.73
C TYR A 119 -6.64 -6.93 5.76
N ILE A 120 -6.40 -5.63 5.56
CA ILE A 120 -5.58 -4.80 6.46
C ILE A 120 -6.18 -4.80 7.87
N ALA A 121 -7.50 -4.62 7.99
CA ALA A 121 -8.19 -4.64 9.27
C ALA A 121 -8.06 -5.99 9.99
N PHE A 122 -8.10 -7.09 9.23
CA PHE A 122 -7.93 -8.43 9.78
C PHE A 122 -6.51 -8.68 10.29
N VAL A 123 -5.49 -8.21 9.57
CA VAL A 123 -4.10 -8.28 10.05
C VAL A 123 -3.91 -7.46 11.31
N MET A 124 -4.47 -6.25 11.39
CA MET A 124 -4.39 -5.42 12.60
C MET A 124 -5.03 -6.12 13.81
N ALA A 125 -6.26 -6.63 13.64
CA ALA A 125 -6.98 -7.36 14.69
C ALA A 125 -6.22 -8.62 15.13
N HIS A 126 -5.68 -9.38 14.17
CA HIS A 126 -4.87 -10.57 14.46
C HIS A 126 -3.60 -10.22 15.24
N SER A 127 -2.88 -9.18 14.83
CA SER A 127 -1.61 -8.76 15.44
C SER A 127 -1.78 -8.28 16.88
N ALA A 128 -2.88 -7.57 17.15
CA ALA A 128 -3.24 -7.10 18.49
C ALA A 128 -3.94 -8.16 19.35
N CYS A 129 -4.25 -9.35 18.81
CA CYS A 129 -5.17 -10.33 19.40
C CYS A 129 -6.52 -9.71 19.84
N VAL A 130 -7.14 -8.85 19.03
CA VAL A 130 -8.42 -8.17 19.33
C VAL A 130 -9.57 -8.77 18.52
N GLY A 131 -10.75 -8.88 19.14
CA GLY A 131 -11.97 -9.42 18.52
C GLY A 131 -11.91 -10.93 18.23
N ASP A 132 -12.93 -11.47 17.56
CA ASP A 132 -13.07 -12.91 17.33
C ASP A 132 -11.92 -13.49 16.49
N ILE A 133 -11.35 -12.69 15.60
CA ILE A 133 -10.19 -13.07 14.78
C ILE A 133 -8.89 -13.05 15.61
N GLY A 134 -8.85 -12.24 16.67
CA GLY A 134 -7.80 -12.22 17.69
C GLY A 134 -7.84 -13.41 18.65
N ILE A 135 -8.96 -14.13 18.76
CA ILE A 135 -9.08 -15.33 19.60
C ILE A 135 -8.06 -16.39 19.16
N SER A 136 -7.88 -16.58 17.85
CA SER A 136 -6.87 -17.48 17.29
C SER A 136 -5.43 -17.10 17.65
N CYS A 137 -5.15 -15.81 17.88
CA CYS A 137 -3.85 -15.29 18.34
C CYS A 137 -3.64 -15.57 19.85
N SER A 138 -4.68 -15.42 20.66
CA SER A 138 -4.64 -15.70 22.10
C SER A 138 -4.49 -17.20 22.41
N GLU A 139 -5.16 -18.06 21.65
CA GLU A 139 -5.04 -19.52 21.74
C GLU A 139 -3.65 -19.99 21.33
N GLY A 140 -3.07 -19.42 20.25
CA GLY A 140 -1.68 -19.66 19.84
C GLY A 140 -0.66 -19.26 20.91
N ARG A 141 -0.84 -18.10 21.57
CA ARG A 141 0.01 -17.67 22.71
C ARG A 141 -0.14 -18.59 23.92
N GLN A 142 -1.34 -19.04 24.26
CA GLN A 142 -1.55 -19.97 25.37
C GLN A 142 -0.97 -21.37 25.08
N HIS A 143 -1.16 -21.89 23.87
CA HIS A 143 -0.57 -23.17 23.45
C HIS A 143 0.96 -23.12 23.46
N TYR A 144 1.55 -22.00 23.03
CA TYR A 144 2.99 -21.77 23.09
C TYR A 144 3.49 -21.70 24.55
N LYS A 145 2.87 -20.88 25.40
CA LYS A 145 3.25 -20.79 26.84
C LYS A 145 3.17 -22.16 27.53
N THR A 146 2.15 -22.96 27.25
CA THR A 146 1.96 -24.26 27.92
C THR A 146 2.89 -25.35 27.40
N LYS A 147 3.19 -25.34 26.09
CA LYS A 147 4.13 -26.30 25.46
C LYS A 147 5.58 -26.01 25.84
N TYR A 148 5.96 -24.74 25.96
CA TYR A 148 7.34 -24.33 26.23
C TYR A 148 7.65 -24.12 27.73
N ALA A 149 6.65 -23.88 28.58
CA ALA A 149 6.84 -23.99 30.05
C ALA A 149 7.20 -25.41 30.51
N LYS A 150 6.89 -26.43 29.70
CA LYS A 150 7.33 -27.82 29.94
C LYS A 150 8.71 -28.15 29.36
N LEU A 151 9.26 -27.30 28.49
CA LEU A 151 10.51 -27.59 27.76
C LEU A 151 11.70 -26.70 28.19
N PHE A 152 11.47 -25.56 28.83
CA PHE A 152 12.56 -24.65 29.21
C PHE A 152 12.79 -24.59 30.71
N ASN A 153 13.54 -25.58 31.20
CA ASN A 153 14.39 -25.45 32.39
C ASN A 153 15.81 -24.98 32.01
N THR A 154 16.01 -24.42 30.81
CA THR A 154 17.31 -23.97 30.30
C THR A 154 17.15 -22.79 29.34
N HIS A 155 17.91 -21.72 29.57
CA HIS A 155 17.97 -20.47 28.80
C HIS A 155 18.21 -20.66 27.30
N ILE A 156 17.27 -20.28 26.42
CA ILE A 156 17.53 -20.02 24.99
C ILE A 156 16.66 -18.84 24.48
N SER A 157 17.31 -17.93 23.77
CA SER A 157 16.78 -16.76 23.05
C SER A 157 15.83 -17.16 21.92
N VAL A 158 14.64 -16.53 21.84
CA VAL A 158 13.58 -16.90 20.89
C VAL A 158 13.68 -16.06 19.60
N THR A 159 14.30 -16.64 18.58
CA THR A 159 13.94 -16.39 17.17
C THR A 159 13.44 -17.71 16.64
N ASP A 160 12.14 -17.83 16.35
CA ASP A 160 11.67 -18.57 15.18
C ASP A 160 10.16 -18.50 14.97
N TYR A 161 9.84 -18.30 13.69
CA TYR A 161 8.54 -18.27 13.04
C TYR A 161 7.61 -19.39 13.50
N ALA A 162 6.35 -19.05 13.79
CA ALA A 162 5.28 -20.05 13.89
C ALA A 162 3.97 -19.52 13.29
N PHE A 163 3.84 -19.69 11.97
CA PHE A 163 2.53 -19.92 11.36
C PHE A 163 1.99 -21.25 11.89
N MET A 164 0.83 -21.26 12.54
CA MET A 164 0.12 -22.50 12.88
C MET A 164 -1.11 -22.65 12.00
N CYS A 165 -1.09 -23.68 11.13
CA CYS A 165 -2.26 -24.23 10.45
C CYS A 165 -3.31 -24.64 11.50
N ARG A 166 -4.59 -24.26 11.27
CA ARG A 166 -5.73 -24.65 12.11
C ARG A 166 -5.86 -26.18 12.17
N LYS A 167 -6.04 -26.73 13.38
CA LYS A 167 -6.65 -28.05 13.56
C LYS A 167 -8.17 -27.90 13.37
N GLY A 168 -8.72 -28.47 12.30
CA GLY A 168 -10.14 -28.75 12.23
C GLY A 168 -10.47 -29.89 13.20
N SER A 169 -11.38 -29.66 14.14
CA SER A 169 -11.92 -30.72 14.99
C SER A 169 -12.84 -31.61 14.15
N SER A 170 -12.45 -32.86 13.91
CA SER A 170 -13.36 -33.90 13.42
C SER A 170 -13.16 -35.18 14.23
N VAL A 171 -14.29 -35.82 14.54
CA VAL A 171 -14.49 -36.87 15.56
C VAL A 171 -14.07 -38.27 15.09
N TYR A 172 -13.49 -38.44 13.89
CA TYR A 172 -13.08 -39.76 13.39
C TYR A 172 -11.71 -39.73 12.68
N GLY A 173 -10.96 -40.83 12.87
CA GLY A 173 -9.50 -40.93 12.72
C GLY A 173 -8.87 -40.76 11.33
N ASN A 174 -7.57 -40.47 11.37
CA ASN A 174 -6.51 -40.62 10.36
C ASN A 174 -6.78 -40.16 8.91
N ARG A 175 -6.22 -38.99 8.52
CA ARG A 175 -5.11 -38.83 7.53
C ARG A 175 -4.82 -37.37 7.14
N SER A 176 -3.54 -37.15 6.78
CA SER A 176 -2.92 -36.06 5.99
C SER A 176 -3.26 -34.59 6.30
N GLN A 177 -2.25 -33.85 6.77
CA GLN A 177 -2.23 -32.39 6.78
C GLN A 177 -2.21 -31.86 5.34
N SER A 178 -3.27 -31.17 4.91
CA SER A 178 -3.16 -30.18 3.83
C SER A 178 -3.32 -28.80 4.45
N CYS A 179 -2.29 -27.96 4.35
CA CYS A 179 -2.45 -26.52 4.51
C CYS A 179 -2.82 -26.01 3.11
N ASP A 180 -4.12 -25.84 2.86
CA ASP A 180 -4.60 -25.33 1.59
C ASP A 180 -4.61 -23.79 1.63
N ILE A 181 -3.84 -23.17 0.73
CA ILE A 181 -3.73 -21.70 0.55
C ILE A 181 -4.71 -21.25 -0.55
N SER A 182 -5.80 -21.98 -0.79
CA SER A 182 -6.74 -21.63 -1.86
C SER A 182 -8.18 -21.50 -1.36
N SER A 183 -8.64 -20.25 -1.29
CA SER A 183 -10.02 -19.91 -1.63
C SER A 183 -10.06 -18.44 -2.05
N VAL A 184 -9.75 -18.23 -3.33
CA VAL A 184 -10.22 -17.07 -4.07
C VAL A 184 -11.73 -17.17 -4.10
N VAL A 185 -12.43 -16.27 -3.41
CA VAL A 185 -13.84 -15.99 -3.69
C VAL A 185 -13.86 -14.63 -4.38
N SER A 186 -13.78 -14.66 -5.70
CA SER A 186 -14.18 -13.54 -6.54
C SER A 186 -15.69 -13.35 -6.34
N ILE A 187 -16.09 -12.20 -5.82
CA ILE A 187 -17.46 -11.72 -5.92
C ILE A 187 -17.43 -10.61 -6.96
N SER A 188 -17.91 -10.94 -8.15
CA SER A 188 -18.40 -9.99 -9.16
C SER A 188 -19.69 -9.34 -8.70
#